data_AF-A0A923S6B3-F1
#
_entry.id   AF-A0A923S6B3-F1
#
_cell.length_a   1.000
_cell.length_b   1.000
_cell.length_c   1.000
_cell.angle_alpha   90.00
_cell.angle_beta   90.00
_cell.angle_gamma   90.00
#
_symmetry.space_group_name_H-M   'P 1'
#
loop_
_entity.id
_entity.type
_entity.pdbx_description
1 polymer ?
#
loop_
_entity_poly.entity_id
_entity_poly.type
_entity_poly.pdbx_seq_one_letter_code
_entity_poly.pdbx_strand_id
1 'polypeptide(L)'
;MTKKQLAALNRIVEREQTRYDETQSEALAGVHPSEKHFAVTDGTMVVLFAKQPEGIPVGDRTETYDKYVQDYLKDARASLVASPPTVDDCKKIIREWRDMKNLGKPLFPKITVTTEDENGAPMTSYFDAYRYLDILEAVGPYRNIYMGSSDTMRTPYPCLLVYKRCGRDERDSVNWDEPAFLLPCRP
;
A
#
# COMPACT_ATOMS: atom_id res chain seq x y z
N MET A 1 -14.08 -4.01 11.15
CA MET A 1 -13.79 -3.67 9.74
C MET A 1 -15.08 -3.20 9.07
N THR A 2 -15.02 -2.20 8.20
CA THR A 2 -16.20 -1.71 7.44
C THR A 2 -16.39 -2.48 6.14
N LYS A 3 -17.60 -2.42 5.53
CA LYS A 3 -17.84 -2.98 4.18
C LYS A 3 -16.87 -2.44 3.13
N LYS A 4 -16.49 -1.17 3.25
CA LYS A 4 -15.57 -0.51 2.33
C LYS A 4 -14.15 -1.06 2.46
N GLN A 5 -13.68 -1.25 3.69
CA GLN A 5 -12.39 -1.89 3.96
C GLN A 5 -12.36 -3.33 3.43
N LEU A 6 -13.41 -4.11 3.71
CA LEU A 6 -13.53 -5.48 3.21
C LEU A 6 -13.51 -5.55 1.68
N ALA A 7 -14.25 -4.64 1.01
CA ALA A 7 -14.25 -4.56 -0.44
C ALA A 7 -12.86 -4.20 -1.02
N ALA A 8 -12.10 -3.34 -0.35
CA ALA A 8 -10.73 -3.02 -0.76
C ALA A 8 -9.79 -4.21 -0.62
N LEU A 9 -9.87 -4.95 0.50
CA LEU A 9 -9.08 -6.16 0.72
C LEU A 9 -9.41 -7.26 -0.31
N ASN A 10 -10.69 -7.48 -0.62
CA ASN A 10 -11.07 -8.43 -1.66
C ASN A 10 -10.51 -8.04 -3.04
N ARG A 11 -10.51 -6.76 -3.41
CA ARG A 11 -9.87 -6.32 -4.67
C ARG A 11 -8.37 -6.59 -4.71
N ILE A 12 -7.69 -6.50 -3.56
CA ILE A 12 -6.25 -6.83 -3.46
C ILE A 12 -6.06 -8.33 -3.68
N VAL A 13 -6.83 -9.18 -2.98
CA VAL A 13 -6.77 -10.64 -3.11
C VAL A 13 -7.14 -11.11 -4.53
N GLU A 14 -8.15 -10.52 -5.16
CA GLU A 14 -8.52 -10.83 -6.55
C GLU A 14 -7.37 -10.53 -7.53
N ARG A 15 -6.64 -9.44 -7.32
CA ARG A 15 -5.44 -9.12 -8.12
C ARG A 15 -4.30 -10.10 -7.86
N GLU A 16 -4.12 -10.52 -6.63
CA GLU A 16 -3.12 -11.55 -6.30
C GLU A 16 -3.44 -12.88 -6.98
N GLN A 17 -4.70 -13.32 -6.91
CA GLN A 17 -5.14 -14.54 -7.56
C GLN A 17 -4.94 -14.44 -9.08
N THR A 18 -5.31 -13.31 -9.69
CA THR A 18 -5.07 -13.07 -11.12
C THR A 18 -3.60 -13.25 -11.48
N ARG A 19 -2.67 -12.72 -10.65
CA ARG A 19 -1.23 -12.88 -10.86
C ARG A 19 -0.78 -14.35 -10.72
N TYR A 20 -1.32 -15.10 -9.77
CA TYR A 20 -1.04 -16.53 -9.63
C TYR A 20 -1.55 -17.32 -10.83
N ASP A 21 -2.77 -17.02 -11.31
CA ASP A 21 -3.35 -17.65 -12.49
C ASP A 21 -2.51 -17.37 -13.75
N GLU A 22 -2.06 -16.11 -13.95
CA GLU A 22 -1.19 -15.71 -15.05
C GLU A 22 0.17 -16.42 -15.05
N THR A 23 0.65 -16.78 -13.86
CA THR A 23 1.93 -17.49 -13.66
C THR A 23 1.77 -18.99 -13.47
N GLN A 24 0.55 -19.52 -13.59
CA GLN A 24 0.21 -20.93 -13.34
C GLN A 24 0.69 -21.44 -11.97
N SER A 25 0.68 -20.55 -10.98
CA SER A 25 1.05 -20.88 -9.61
C SER A 25 -0.09 -21.63 -8.92
N GLU A 26 0.24 -22.69 -8.18
CA GLU A 26 -0.72 -23.40 -7.32
C GLU A 26 -0.96 -22.69 -5.98
N ALA A 27 -0.32 -21.54 -5.75
CA ALA A 27 -0.44 -20.79 -4.51
C ALA A 27 -1.86 -20.21 -4.32
N LEU A 28 -2.31 -20.18 -3.07
CA LEU A 28 -3.61 -19.62 -2.69
C LEU A 28 -3.47 -18.15 -2.26
N ALA A 29 -4.13 -17.26 -2.99
CA ALA A 29 -4.26 -15.85 -2.61
C ALA A 29 -5.20 -15.68 -1.41
N GLY A 30 -4.97 -14.66 -0.59
CA GLY A 30 -5.85 -14.37 0.54
C GLY A 30 -5.17 -13.61 1.67
N VAL A 31 -5.60 -13.90 2.89
CA VAL A 31 -4.88 -13.49 4.10
C VAL A 31 -3.78 -14.51 4.37
N HIS A 32 -2.53 -14.07 4.27
CA HIS A 32 -1.37 -14.89 4.54
C HIS A 32 -0.94 -14.73 6.01
N PRO A 33 -0.95 -15.80 6.83
CA PRO A 33 -0.21 -15.79 8.07
C PRO A 33 1.28 -15.53 7.78
N SER A 34 1.86 -14.49 8.39
CA SER A 34 3.20 -13.99 8.10
C SER A 34 3.88 -13.52 9.39
N GLU A 35 4.74 -14.35 9.96
CA GLU A 35 5.43 -14.17 11.23
C GLU A 35 4.46 -13.78 12.36
N LYS A 36 4.48 -12.51 12.77
CA LYS A 36 3.64 -11.97 13.86
C LYS A 36 2.32 -11.38 13.36
N HIS A 37 2.18 -11.25 12.04
CA HIS A 37 1.09 -10.55 11.39
C HIS A 37 0.35 -11.43 10.39
N PHE A 38 -0.68 -10.84 9.83
CA PHE A 38 -1.45 -11.35 8.71
C PHE A 38 -1.31 -10.35 7.57
N ALA A 39 -0.86 -10.82 6.41
CA ALA A 39 -0.59 -9.99 5.24
C ALA A 39 -1.67 -10.19 4.17
N VAL A 40 -2.14 -9.09 3.58
CA VAL A 40 -2.91 -9.09 2.33
C VAL A 40 -2.12 -8.30 1.29
N THR A 41 -1.87 -8.87 0.11
CA THR A 41 -0.93 -8.32 -0.88
C THR A 41 -1.42 -8.58 -2.29
N ASP A 42 -0.89 -7.85 -3.28
CA ASP A 42 -0.97 -8.18 -4.71
C ASP A 42 0.43 -8.34 -5.35
N GLY A 43 1.47 -8.47 -4.51
CA GLY A 43 2.87 -8.50 -4.92
C GLY A 43 3.53 -7.13 -5.09
N THR A 44 2.77 -6.04 -5.13
CA THR A 44 3.30 -4.66 -5.24
C THR A 44 2.97 -3.77 -4.03
N MET A 45 2.00 -4.20 -3.24
CA MET A 45 1.65 -3.63 -1.94
C MET A 45 1.53 -4.73 -0.90
N VAL A 46 1.52 -4.35 0.37
CA VAL A 46 1.09 -5.23 1.45
C VAL A 46 0.35 -4.41 2.51
N VAL A 47 -0.72 -4.97 3.07
CA VAL A 47 -1.42 -4.44 4.24
C VAL A 47 -1.25 -5.47 5.36
N LEU A 48 -0.56 -5.07 6.44
CA LEU A 48 -0.34 -5.93 7.61
C LEU A 48 -1.42 -5.71 8.66
N PHE A 49 -1.84 -6.80 9.30
CA PHE A 49 -2.76 -6.82 10.42
C PHE A 49 -2.19 -7.63 11.58
N ALA A 50 -2.38 -7.17 12.81
CA ALA A 50 -2.01 -7.90 14.02
C ALA A 50 -2.96 -9.09 14.29
N LYS A 51 -4.15 -9.07 13.70
CA LYS A 51 -5.14 -10.16 13.75
C LYS A 51 -5.69 -10.43 12.36
N GLN A 52 -6.01 -11.69 12.08
CA GLN A 52 -6.62 -12.09 10.82
C GLN A 52 -7.89 -11.26 10.54
N PRO A 53 -7.96 -10.51 9.42
CA PRO A 53 -9.17 -9.81 9.03
C PRO A 53 -10.27 -10.82 8.65
N GLU A 54 -11.44 -10.67 9.26
CA GLU A 54 -12.60 -11.52 9.01
C GLU A 54 -13.21 -11.31 7.61
N GLY A 55 -13.73 -12.37 6.99
CA GLY A 55 -14.44 -12.27 5.72
C GLY A 55 -13.56 -12.21 4.47
N ILE A 56 -12.26 -12.44 4.62
CA ILE A 56 -11.31 -12.67 3.51
C ILE A 56 -10.83 -14.14 3.62
N PRO A 57 -10.73 -14.89 2.50
CA PRO A 57 -10.20 -16.25 2.52
C PRO A 57 -8.76 -16.29 3.04
N VAL A 58 -8.37 -17.41 3.64
CA VAL A 58 -6.98 -17.65 4.08
C VAL A 58 -6.16 -18.08 2.87
N GLY A 59 -5.08 -17.36 2.60
CA GLY A 59 -4.08 -17.72 1.61
C GLY A 59 -2.96 -18.56 2.22
N ASP A 60 -1.97 -18.93 1.41
CA ASP A 60 -0.85 -19.74 1.88
C ASP A 60 -0.02 -19.03 2.96
N ARG A 61 0.51 -19.79 3.92
CA ARG A 61 1.44 -19.22 4.90
C ARG A 61 2.74 -18.80 4.21
N THR A 62 3.24 -17.60 4.54
CA THR A 62 4.53 -17.11 4.05
C THR A 62 5.13 -16.11 5.03
N GLU A 63 6.38 -16.33 5.42
CA GLU A 63 7.10 -15.43 6.34
C GLU A 63 7.68 -14.19 5.64
N THR A 64 7.65 -14.17 4.31
CA THR A 64 8.36 -13.17 3.50
C THR A 64 7.76 -11.77 3.63
N TYR A 65 6.43 -11.66 3.73
CA TYR A 65 5.77 -10.36 3.65
C TYR A 65 5.96 -9.50 4.89
N ASP A 66 5.71 -10.04 6.09
CA ASP A 66 6.01 -9.31 7.32
C ASP A 66 7.51 -9.01 7.40
N LYS A 67 8.37 -10.03 7.22
CA LYS A 67 9.82 -9.85 7.26
C LYS A 67 10.31 -8.74 6.34
N TYR A 68 9.84 -8.69 5.09
CA TYR A 68 10.19 -7.65 4.13
C TYR A 68 9.85 -6.25 4.66
N VAL A 69 8.63 -6.07 5.18
CA VAL A 69 8.19 -4.76 5.71
C VAL A 69 8.96 -4.39 6.96
N GLN A 70 9.15 -5.32 7.90
CA GLN A 70 9.91 -5.04 9.12
C GLN A 70 11.37 -4.74 8.82
N ASP A 71 11.99 -5.47 7.88
CA ASP A 71 13.37 -5.21 7.45
C ASP A 71 13.49 -3.82 6.81
N TYR A 72 12.53 -3.43 5.97
CA TYR A 72 12.47 -2.08 5.40
C TYR A 72 12.36 -1.00 6.49
N LEU A 73 11.52 -1.23 7.50
CA LEU A 73 11.25 -0.25 8.56
C LEU A 73 12.40 -0.09 9.56
N LYS A 74 13.33 -1.04 9.66
CA LYS A 74 14.48 -0.96 10.58
C LYS A 74 15.38 0.24 10.31
N ASP A 75 15.53 0.62 9.05
CA ASP A 75 16.42 1.68 8.59
C ASP A 75 15.75 2.68 7.63
N ALA A 76 14.42 2.61 7.51
CA ALA A 76 13.67 3.54 6.68
C ALA A 76 13.82 4.98 7.18
N ARG A 77 14.32 5.85 6.31
CA ARG A 77 14.26 7.31 6.48
C ARG A 77 12.99 7.80 5.81
N ALA A 78 11.92 7.92 6.60
CA ALA A 78 10.60 8.27 6.10
C ALA A 78 10.10 9.60 6.69
N SER A 79 9.61 10.46 5.81
CA SER A 79 9.01 11.74 6.17
C SER A 79 7.50 11.69 6.00
N LEU A 80 6.79 12.39 6.89
CA LEU A 80 5.34 12.57 6.75
C LEU A 80 5.04 13.32 5.44
N VAL A 81 4.06 12.85 4.69
CA VAL A 81 3.56 13.53 3.49
C VAL A 81 2.54 14.58 3.95
N ALA A 82 2.87 15.86 3.79
CA ALA A 82 2.06 16.96 4.29
C ALA A 82 0.68 17.08 3.59
N SER A 83 0.64 16.82 2.27
CA SER A 83 -0.58 16.90 1.47
C SER A 83 -0.71 15.67 0.55
N PRO A 84 -1.02 14.49 1.12
CA PRO A 84 -1.09 13.27 0.34
C PRO A 84 -2.34 13.25 -0.56
N PRO A 85 -2.30 12.61 -1.75
CA PRO A 85 -3.49 12.45 -2.58
C PRO A 85 -4.62 11.77 -1.82
N THR A 86 -5.83 12.32 -1.94
CA THR A 86 -7.03 11.82 -1.27
C THR A 86 -7.69 10.70 -2.06
N VAL A 87 -8.70 10.06 -1.47
CA VAL A 87 -9.55 9.08 -2.17
C VAL A 87 -10.20 9.68 -3.42
N ASP A 88 -10.63 10.94 -3.35
CA ASP A 88 -11.30 11.60 -4.46
C ASP A 88 -10.31 11.99 -5.57
N ASP A 89 -9.08 12.39 -5.21
CA ASP A 89 -8.00 12.60 -6.18
C ASP A 89 -7.70 11.31 -6.95
N CYS A 90 -7.61 10.17 -6.25
CA CYS A 90 -7.36 8.87 -6.88
C CYS A 90 -8.48 8.51 -7.85
N LYS A 91 -9.74 8.65 -7.42
CA LYS A 91 -10.91 8.37 -8.27
C LYS A 91 -10.94 9.26 -9.51
N LYS A 92 -10.60 10.54 -9.37
CA LYS A 92 -10.49 11.48 -10.49
C LYS A 92 -9.43 11.02 -11.48
N ILE A 93 -8.22 10.74 -11.03
CA ILE A 93 -7.10 10.28 -11.87
C ILE A 93 -7.44 8.96 -12.57
N ILE A 94 -8.05 8.01 -11.86
CA ILE A 94 -8.50 6.73 -12.42
C ILE A 94 -9.54 6.95 -13.53
N ARG A 95 -10.50 7.85 -13.31
CA ARG A 95 -11.52 8.18 -14.31
C ARG A 95 -10.91 8.81 -15.55
N GLU A 96 -10.08 9.84 -15.37
CA GLU A 96 -9.38 10.51 -16.47
C GLU A 96 -8.55 9.52 -17.28
N TRP A 97 -7.82 8.62 -16.60
CA TRP A 97 -7.06 7.57 -17.26
C TRP A 97 -7.94 6.58 -18.04
N ARG A 98 -9.11 6.18 -17.50
CA ARG A 98 -10.06 5.31 -18.23
C ARG A 98 -10.53 5.96 -19.52
N ASP A 99 -10.78 7.26 -19.49
CA ASP A 99 -11.30 8.05 -20.62
C ASP A 99 -10.20 8.40 -21.66
N MET A 100 -8.93 8.17 -21.37
CA MET A 100 -7.82 8.34 -22.34
C MET A 100 -7.92 7.35 -23.49
N LYS A 101 -7.63 7.83 -24.71
CA LYS A 101 -7.47 7.00 -25.91
C LYS A 101 -6.19 6.17 -25.81
N ASN A 102 -6.18 4.98 -26.42
CA ASN A 102 -5.08 4.01 -26.30
C ASN A 102 -3.71 4.54 -26.75
N LEU A 103 -3.65 5.46 -27.71
CA LEU A 103 -2.38 6.04 -28.15
C LEU A 103 -1.81 6.98 -27.08
N GLY A 104 -0.70 6.58 -26.45
CA GLY A 104 -0.03 7.36 -25.40
C GLY A 104 -0.63 7.19 -24.00
N LYS A 105 -1.62 6.30 -23.82
CA LYS A 105 -2.17 5.98 -22.51
C LYS A 105 -1.11 5.24 -21.68
N PRO A 106 -0.78 5.71 -20.46
CA PRO A 106 0.15 5.00 -19.60
C PRO A 106 -0.45 3.65 -19.18
N LEU A 107 0.40 2.69 -18.83
CA LEU A 107 -0.04 1.33 -18.48
C LEU A 107 -1.04 1.28 -17.31
N PHE A 108 -0.92 2.23 -16.37
CA PHE A 108 -1.79 2.38 -15.21
C PHE A 108 -2.03 3.86 -14.91
N PRO A 109 -3.12 4.22 -14.20
CA PRO A 109 -3.32 5.57 -13.68
C PRO A 109 -2.25 5.87 -12.63
N LYS A 110 -1.43 6.90 -12.87
CA LYS A 110 -0.29 7.23 -12.02
C LYS A 110 -0.61 8.41 -11.11
N ILE A 111 -0.27 8.31 -9.82
CA ILE A 111 -0.21 9.44 -8.89
C ILE A 111 1.25 9.85 -8.66
N THR A 112 1.46 11.13 -8.39
CA THR A 112 2.74 11.68 -7.93
C THR A 112 2.58 12.09 -6.47
N VAL A 113 3.52 11.70 -5.63
CA VAL A 113 3.57 12.12 -4.22
C VAL A 113 4.89 12.82 -3.97
N THR A 114 4.80 13.96 -3.29
CA THR A 114 5.97 14.76 -2.92
C THR A 114 5.99 15.01 -1.41
N THR A 115 7.18 15.05 -0.84
CA THR A 115 7.42 15.53 0.52
C THR A 115 8.87 16.03 0.64
N GLU A 116 9.29 16.46 1.82
CA GLU A 116 10.68 16.84 2.11
C GLU A 116 11.30 15.81 3.06
N ASP A 117 12.58 15.48 2.86
CA ASP A 117 13.33 14.65 3.80
C ASP A 117 13.66 15.43 5.10
N GLU A 118 14.34 14.77 6.04
CA GLU A 118 14.75 15.37 7.32
C GLU A 118 15.64 16.62 7.17
N ASN A 119 16.29 16.79 6.01
CA ASN A 119 17.15 17.92 5.68
C ASN A 119 16.42 19.00 4.86
N GLY A 120 15.13 18.84 4.61
CA GLY A 120 14.34 19.75 3.78
C GLY A 120 14.53 19.52 2.27
N ALA A 121 15.20 18.44 1.85
CA ALA A 121 15.40 18.15 0.44
C ALA A 121 14.12 17.52 -0.17
N PRO A 122 13.70 17.92 -1.38
CA PRO A 122 12.48 17.41 -1.97
C PRO A 122 12.63 15.93 -2.36
N MET A 123 11.66 15.13 -1.95
CA MET A 123 11.48 13.74 -2.36
C MET A 123 10.24 13.63 -3.25
N THR A 124 10.35 12.88 -4.34
CA THR A 124 9.24 12.59 -5.25
C THR A 124 9.20 11.10 -5.57
N SER A 125 8.00 10.54 -5.56
CA SER A 125 7.76 9.17 -5.99
C SER A 125 6.43 9.04 -6.73
N TYR A 126 6.25 7.91 -7.40
CA TYR A 126 5.11 7.65 -8.27
C TYR A 126 4.47 6.34 -7.90
N PHE A 127 3.14 6.27 -7.95
CA PHE A 127 2.41 5.08 -7.57
C PHE A 127 1.22 4.84 -8.48
N ASP A 128 0.77 3.60 -8.56
CA ASP A 128 -0.49 3.24 -9.21
C ASP A 128 -1.67 3.71 -8.35
N ALA A 129 -2.54 4.52 -8.93
CA ALA A 129 -3.69 5.11 -8.27
C ALA A 129 -4.71 4.06 -7.79
N TYR A 130 -4.87 2.93 -8.48
CA TYR A 130 -5.75 1.85 -8.02
C TYR A 130 -5.23 1.24 -6.72
N ARG A 131 -3.93 0.98 -6.69
CA ARG A 131 -3.26 0.35 -5.57
C ARG A 131 -3.24 1.27 -4.36
N TYR A 132 -2.85 2.51 -4.56
CA TYR A 132 -2.87 3.50 -3.50
C TYR A 132 -4.31 3.70 -2.97
N LEU A 133 -5.33 3.81 -3.84
CA LEU A 133 -6.74 3.89 -3.42
C LEU A 133 -7.14 2.70 -2.53
N ASP A 134 -6.81 1.48 -2.93
CA ASP A 134 -7.15 0.29 -2.14
C ASP A 134 -6.49 0.29 -0.77
N ILE A 135 -5.24 0.76 -0.64
CA ILE A 135 -4.60 0.97 0.66
C ILE A 135 -5.35 2.00 1.50
N LEU A 136 -5.70 3.16 0.94
CA LEU A 136 -6.45 4.19 1.68
C LEU A 136 -7.79 3.64 2.19
N GLU A 137 -8.47 2.84 1.37
CA GLU A 137 -9.75 2.25 1.71
C GLU A 137 -9.62 1.09 2.71
N ALA A 138 -8.57 0.26 2.63
CA ALA A 138 -8.29 -0.84 3.53
C ALA A 138 -7.88 -0.35 4.93
N VAL A 139 -6.94 0.62 5.00
CA VAL A 139 -6.49 1.21 6.27
C VAL A 139 -7.61 2.04 6.91
N GLY A 140 -8.38 2.76 6.10
CA GLY A 140 -9.51 3.58 6.53
C GLY A 140 -9.18 5.08 6.66
N PRO A 141 -10.15 5.91 7.12
CA PRO A 141 -10.07 7.36 7.02
C PRO A 141 -8.98 8.00 7.91
N TYR A 142 -8.74 7.44 9.10
CA TYR A 142 -7.78 7.97 10.07
C TYR A 142 -6.40 7.34 9.86
N ARG A 143 -5.54 8.02 9.10
CA ARG A 143 -4.23 7.50 8.72
C ARG A 143 -3.20 8.61 8.54
N ASN A 144 -1.94 8.27 8.80
CA ASN A 144 -0.77 9.07 8.41
C ASN A 144 -0.09 8.39 7.24
N ILE A 145 0.46 9.20 6.33
CA ILE A 145 1.12 8.73 5.12
C ILE A 145 2.55 9.24 5.16
N TYR A 146 3.50 8.32 5.10
CA TYR A 146 4.92 8.62 5.09
C TYR A 146 5.51 8.15 3.78
N MET A 147 6.56 8.83 3.32
CA MET A 147 7.32 8.45 2.15
C MET A 147 8.80 8.44 2.53
N GLY A 148 9.49 7.36 2.17
CA GLY A 148 10.88 7.18 2.61
C GLY A 148 11.64 6.17 1.77
N SER A 149 12.90 5.97 2.10
CA SER A 149 13.77 4.95 1.51
C SER A 149 14.49 4.18 2.61
N SER A 150 14.82 2.92 2.34
CA SER A 150 15.65 2.08 3.20
C SER A 150 17.09 2.03 2.65
N ASP A 151 18.08 2.14 3.53
CA ASP A 151 19.50 2.10 3.16
C ASP A 151 19.90 0.69 2.69
N THR A 152 19.30 -0.34 3.28
CA THR A 152 19.51 -1.76 2.96
C THR A 152 18.63 -2.25 1.81
N MET A 153 17.35 -1.85 1.78
CA MET A 153 16.38 -2.27 0.76
C MET A 153 16.22 -1.19 -0.31
N ARG A 154 17.13 -1.23 -1.29
CA ARG A 154 17.18 -0.22 -2.35
C ARG A 154 16.02 -0.37 -3.34
N THR A 155 15.13 0.62 -3.32
CA THR A 155 14.14 0.85 -4.37
C THR A 155 14.57 2.05 -5.23
N PRO A 156 14.17 2.11 -6.51
CA PRO A 156 14.58 3.20 -7.40
C PRO A 156 13.98 4.57 -7.00
N TYR A 157 12.88 4.55 -6.26
CA TYR A 157 12.22 5.72 -5.71
C TYR A 157 11.76 5.41 -4.27
N PRO A 158 11.44 6.43 -3.46
CA PRO A 158 10.88 6.24 -2.14
C PRO A 158 9.59 5.41 -2.15
N CYS A 159 9.43 4.49 -1.18
CA CYS A 159 8.19 3.76 -0.97
C CYS A 159 7.19 4.57 -0.13
N LEU A 160 5.92 4.20 -0.23
CA LEU A 160 4.87 4.75 0.62
C LEU A 160 4.56 3.82 1.79
N LEU A 161 4.39 4.42 2.95
CA LEU A 161 3.98 3.80 4.19
C LEU A 161 2.70 4.47 4.67
N VAL A 162 1.66 3.69 4.93
CA VAL A 162 0.36 4.19 5.39
C VAL A 162 0.02 3.53 6.71
N TYR A 163 -0.07 4.32 7.77
CA TYR A 163 -0.34 3.84 9.10
C TYR A 163 -1.70 4.31 9.58
N LYS A 164 -2.48 3.38 10.14
CA LYS A 164 -3.71 3.72 10.85
C LYS A 164 -3.38 4.55 12.09
N ARG A 165 -4.25 5.50 12.42
CA ARG A 165 -4.22 6.22 13.71
C ARG A 165 -5.13 5.53 14.73
N CYS A 166 -4.66 5.41 15.97
CA CYS A 166 -5.44 4.87 17.08
C CYS A 166 -6.26 5.98 17.76
N GLY A 167 -7.45 6.30 17.22
CA GLY A 167 -8.40 7.25 17.82
C GLY A 167 -9.05 8.17 16.78
N ARG A 168 -9.67 9.28 17.22
CA ARG A 168 -10.28 10.31 16.35
C ARG A 168 -9.53 11.66 16.34
N ASP A 169 -8.56 11.89 17.23
CA ASP A 169 -8.01 13.22 17.53
C ASP A 169 -6.50 13.33 17.24
N GLU A 170 -5.99 14.54 17.04
CA GLU A 170 -4.59 14.87 16.68
C GLU A 170 -3.50 14.39 17.66
N ARG A 171 -3.89 13.86 18.82
CA ARG A 171 -2.97 13.25 19.82
C ARG A 171 -2.86 11.74 19.73
N ASP A 172 -3.50 11.13 18.73
CA ASP A 172 -3.56 9.68 18.60
C ASP A 172 -2.21 9.09 18.21
N SER A 173 -1.81 8.04 18.91
CA SER A 173 -0.64 7.25 18.57
C SER A 173 -0.81 6.61 17.19
N VAL A 174 0.22 6.72 16.35
CA VAL A 174 0.31 6.00 15.09
C VAL A 174 0.44 4.50 15.39
N ASN A 175 -0.37 3.66 14.73
CA ASN A 175 -0.25 2.22 14.86
C ASN A 175 0.89 1.71 13.98
N TRP A 176 2.11 1.76 14.50
CA TRP A 176 3.32 1.30 13.80
C TRP A 176 3.34 -0.20 13.52
N ASP A 177 2.48 -0.98 14.17
CA ASP A 177 2.44 -2.45 14.09
C ASP A 177 1.63 -2.97 12.90
N GLU A 178 0.73 -2.15 12.32
CA GLU A 178 -0.11 -2.54 11.18
C GLU A 178 0.09 -1.61 9.98
N PRO A 179 1.31 -1.50 9.42
CA PRO A 179 1.55 -0.68 8.24
C PRO A 179 0.87 -1.27 7.00
N ALA A 180 0.42 -0.40 6.12
CA ALA A 180 0.36 -0.71 4.70
C ALA A 180 1.59 -0.12 3.99
N PHE A 181 2.16 -0.90 3.08
CA PHE A 181 3.37 -0.57 2.34
C PHE A 181 3.09 -0.66 0.84
N LEU A 182 3.58 0.30 0.08
CA LEU A 182 3.40 0.37 -1.36
C LEU A 182 4.73 0.66 -2.07
N LEU A 183 5.06 -0.22 -3.01
CA LEU A 183 6.23 -0.05 -3.87
C LEU A 183 5.97 1.06 -4.90
N PRO A 184 7.02 1.84 -5.23
CA PRO A 184 6.91 2.84 -6.27
C PRO A 184 6.83 2.22 -7.67
N CYS A 185 6.23 2.97 -8.58
CA CYS A 185 6.24 2.68 -10.00
C CYS A 185 7.35 3.46 -10.71
N ARG A 186 7.76 2.99 -11.89
CA ARG A 186 8.63 3.77 -12.77
C ARG A 186 7.86 4.99 -13.32
N PRO A 187 8.53 6.13 -13.57
CA PRO A 187 7.91 7.31 -14.17
C PRO A 187 7.33 7.04 -15.55
#